data_AF-A0A6P3W312-F1
#
_entry.id   AF-A0A6P3W312-F1
#
_cell.length_a   1.000
_cell.length_b   1.000
_cell.length_c   1.000
_cell.angle_alpha   90.00
_cell.angle_beta   90.00
_cell.angle_gamma   90.00
#
_symmetry.space_group_name_H-M   'P 1'
#
loop_
_entity.id
_entity.type
_entity.pdbx_description
1 polymer ?
#
loop_
_entity_poly.entity_id
_entity_poly.type
_entity_poly.pdbx_seq_one_letter_code
_entity_poly.pdbx_strand_id
1 'polypeptide(L)'
;MTFVTVMAWLPMEDNPLVSILKGLIGACGISLMCNLLRVCLFVDYTRRTPAGGTSEKPNDDARSMSRLSSGIQFVFLTGVLSLVGSRVSALIVLEFSLRAFLASLLFGQENRPEVTQQFLIQCQFSLGCALTCSLQFLHGGATHRWLSLLLAGGLSWFLSSQGWRLWAHVGRFYPQHCSQRDCGVCLILVSSGDALLPTLRRAVVMTFTVGIVAATAVMNQHFLLGAEDLKFWTPMTVSYILVLLRLLEDEKSRPGGQVMLQSAGLRAGALVVLLVMVGSWADVMQVLLFFLGESLCLLPSLSLLRSTAPLEGHKDPHGHSSSE
;
A
#
# COMPACT_ATOMS: atom_id res chain seq x y z
N MET A 1 -32.47 -5.83 -19.78
CA MET A 1 -31.25 -5.10 -20.21
C MET A 1 -30.36 -4.85 -19.00
N THR A 2 -29.93 -5.92 -18.35
CA THR A 2 -29.35 -5.88 -17.00
C THR A 2 -28.36 -7.04 -16.90
N PHE A 3 -27.20 -6.79 -16.29
CA PHE A 3 -26.07 -7.71 -16.09
C PHE A 3 -25.15 -8.01 -17.30
N VAL A 4 -25.68 -8.30 -18.49
CA VAL A 4 -24.85 -8.66 -19.66
C VAL A 4 -24.00 -7.50 -20.18
N THR A 5 -24.52 -6.28 -20.12
CA THR A 5 -23.78 -5.08 -20.57
C THR A 5 -22.66 -4.69 -19.61
N VAL A 6 -22.80 -4.91 -18.29
CA VAL A 6 -21.74 -4.64 -17.31
C VAL A 6 -20.55 -5.59 -17.51
N MET A 7 -20.82 -6.84 -17.90
CA MET A 7 -19.77 -7.82 -18.23
C MET A 7 -19.04 -7.51 -19.54
N ALA A 8 -19.64 -6.76 -20.47
CA ALA A 8 -18.98 -6.33 -21.70
C ALA A 8 -17.94 -5.22 -21.48
N TRP A 9 -18.01 -4.50 -20.35
CA TRP A 9 -17.04 -3.47 -19.95
C TRP A 9 -15.89 -4.01 -19.08
N LEU A 10 -15.94 -5.29 -18.73
CA LEU A 10 -14.96 -5.97 -17.89
C LEU A 10 -14.23 -7.01 -18.75
N PRO A 11 -13.01 -6.73 -19.22
CA PRO A 11 -12.23 -7.73 -19.91
C PRO A 11 -11.76 -8.74 -18.86
N MET A 12 -12.62 -9.71 -18.52
CA MET A 12 -12.19 -10.94 -17.86
C MET A 12 -11.42 -11.75 -18.91
N GLU A 13 -10.14 -11.40 -19.11
CA GLU A 13 -9.22 -12.11 -20.02
C GLU A 13 -8.93 -13.54 -19.55
N ASP A 14 -9.20 -13.85 -18.26
CA ASP A 14 -8.94 -15.12 -17.60
C ASP A 14 -10.22 -15.74 -17.01
N ASN A 15 -10.18 -17.04 -16.72
CA ASN A 15 -11.21 -17.71 -15.91
C ASN A 15 -11.51 -16.89 -14.63
N PRO A 16 -12.79 -16.69 -14.25
CA PRO A 16 -13.15 -15.80 -13.13
C PRO A 16 -12.52 -16.25 -11.81
N LEU A 17 -12.36 -17.56 -11.61
CA LEU A 17 -11.67 -18.13 -10.46
C LEU A 17 -10.20 -17.71 -10.37
N VAL A 18 -9.51 -17.65 -11.51
CA VAL A 18 -8.11 -17.24 -11.59
C VAL A 18 -7.97 -15.76 -11.26
N SER A 19 -8.92 -14.93 -11.72
CA SER A 19 -8.92 -13.50 -11.37
C SER A 19 -9.17 -13.27 -9.88
N ILE A 20 -10.14 -13.99 -9.30
CA ILE A 20 -10.44 -13.92 -7.85
C ILE A 20 -9.23 -14.36 -7.02
N LEU A 21 -8.55 -15.45 -7.39
CA LEU A 21 -7.36 -15.92 -6.68
C LEU A 21 -6.21 -14.91 -6.75
N LYS A 22 -5.97 -14.29 -7.91
CA LYS A 22 -4.97 -13.22 -8.06
C LYS A 22 -5.30 -12.05 -7.14
N GLY A 23 -6.54 -11.57 -7.16
CA GLY A 23 -6.99 -10.47 -6.32
C GLY A 23 -6.89 -10.80 -4.84
N LEU A 24 -7.20 -12.05 -4.45
CA LEU A 24 -7.07 -12.54 -3.08
C LEU A 24 -5.61 -12.51 -2.61
N ILE A 25 -4.68 -12.99 -3.43
CA ILE A 25 -3.25 -12.99 -3.10
C ILE A 25 -2.74 -11.56 -2.96
N GLY A 26 -3.11 -10.67 -3.87
CA GLY A 26 -2.78 -9.25 -3.78
C GLY A 26 -3.32 -8.61 -2.50
N ALA A 27 -4.61 -8.83 -2.17
CA ALA A 27 -5.22 -8.31 -0.94
C ALA A 27 -4.59 -8.91 0.34
N CYS A 28 -4.18 -10.18 0.32
CA CYS A 28 -3.43 -10.80 1.41
C CYS A 28 -2.07 -10.13 1.60
N GLY A 29 -1.35 -9.84 0.51
CA GLY A 29 -0.09 -9.12 0.54
C GLY A 29 -0.24 -7.72 1.15
N ILE A 30 -1.28 -6.99 0.76
CA ILE A 30 -1.59 -5.67 1.33
C ILE A 30 -1.90 -5.79 2.82
N SER A 31 -2.78 -6.72 3.21
CA SER A 31 -3.15 -6.92 4.62
C SER A 31 -1.94 -7.28 5.49
N LEU A 32 -1.08 -8.19 5.01
CA LEU A 32 0.16 -8.55 5.68
C LEU A 32 1.08 -7.34 5.86
N MET A 33 1.30 -6.56 4.80
CA MET A 33 2.09 -5.33 4.84
C MET A 33 1.54 -4.34 5.86
N CYS A 34 0.23 -4.09 5.84
CA CYS A 34 -0.45 -3.19 6.77
C CYS A 34 -0.30 -3.65 8.23
N ASN A 35 -0.49 -4.93 8.51
CA ASN A 35 -0.37 -5.47 9.86
C ASN A 35 1.08 -5.41 10.37
N LEU A 36 2.06 -5.75 9.54
CA LEU A 36 3.48 -5.65 9.88
C LEU A 36 3.92 -4.20 10.09
N LEU A 37 3.48 -3.27 9.23
CA LEU A 37 3.74 -1.85 9.40
C LEU A 37 3.15 -1.34 10.71
N ARG A 38 1.91 -1.70 11.04
CA ARG A 38 1.28 -1.34 12.34
C ARG A 38 2.10 -1.84 13.53
N VAL A 39 2.60 -3.07 13.47
CA VAL A 39 3.50 -3.63 14.49
C VAL A 39 4.76 -2.77 14.61
N CYS A 40 5.42 -2.43 13.49
CA CYS A 40 6.62 -1.58 13.50
C CYS A 40 6.34 -0.23 14.18
N LEU A 41 5.26 0.44 13.78
CA LEU A 41 4.90 1.76 14.33
C LEU A 41 4.59 1.71 15.81
N PHE A 42 3.87 0.68 16.26
CA PHE A 42 3.51 0.51 17.66
C PHE A 42 4.73 0.22 18.53
N VAL A 43 5.66 -0.61 18.05
CA VAL A 43 6.93 -0.89 18.73
C VAL A 43 7.78 0.38 18.81
N ASP A 44 7.92 1.13 17.71
CA ASP A 44 8.67 2.39 17.67
C ASP A 44 8.06 3.44 18.60
N TYR A 45 6.74 3.58 18.62
CA TYR A 45 6.03 4.48 19.52
C TYR A 45 6.27 4.12 21.00
N THR A 46 6.13 2.85 21.35
CA THR A 46 6.32 2.38 22.73
C THR A 46 7.77 2.53 23.19
N ARG A 47 8.75 2.43 22.27
CA ARG A 47 10.17 2.67 22.59
C ARG A 47 10.47 4.14 22.85
N ARG A 48 9.77 5.06 22.15
CA ARG A 48 9.95 6.52 22.30
C ARG A 48 9.23 7.10 23.50
N THR A 49 8.14 6.48 23.95
CA THR A 49 7.33 6.97 25.08
C THR A 49 7.53 6.07 26.31
N PRO A 50 8.38 6.44 27.28
CA PRO A 50 8.49 5.72 28.55
C PRO A 50 7.19 5.86 29.38
N ALA A 51 6.94 4.88 30.25
CA ALA A 51 5.67 4.50 30.88
C ALA A 51 4.92 5.53 31.79
N GLY A 52 5.09 6.84 31.58
CA GLY A 52 4.43 7.91 32.35
C GLY A 52 3.40 8.75 31.56
N GLY A 53 3.26 8.56 30.25
CA GLY A 53 2.24 9.25 29.45
C GLY A 53 0.89 8.53 29.53
N THR A 54 -0.15 9.22 29.99
CA THR A 54 -1.53 8.73 30.06
C THR A 54 -2.03 8.32 28.68
N SER A 55 -1.81 7.05 28.32
CA SER A 55 -2.40 6.46 27.13
C SER A 55 -3.86 6.18 27.44
N GLU A 56 -4.77 7.00 26.90
CA GLU A 56 -6.17 6.61 26.78
C GLU A 56 -6.24 5.21 26.18
N LYS A 57 -6.85 4.29 26.92
CA LYS A 57 -7.16 2.94 26.44
C LYS A 57 -7.96 3.08 25.15
N PRO A 58 -7.55 2.46 24.03
CA PRO A 58 -8.40 2.45 22.85
C PRO A 58 -9.65 1.67 23.19
N ASN A 59 -10.78 2.38 23.24
CA ASN A 59 -12.12 1.90 23.61
C ASN A 59 -12.42 0.55 22.93
N ASP A 60 -12.77 -0.48 23.70
CA ASP A 60 -12.95 -1.85 23.19
C ASP A 60 -14.15 -1.97 22.22
N ASP A 61 -15.11 -1.06 22.30
CA ASP A 61 -16.25 -0.97 21.36
C ASP A 61 -15.84 -0.50 19.96
N ALA A 62 -14.86 0.40 19.85
CA ALA A 62 -14.29 0.82 18.56
C ALA A 62 -13.51 -0.33 17.87
N ARG A 63 -13.07 -1.31 18.64
CA ARG A 63 -12.26 -2.45 18.20
C ARG A 63 -13.10 -3.58 17.59
N SER A 64 -14.37 -3.70 17.99
CA SER A 64 -15.34 -4.63 17.40
C SER A 64 -15.79 -4.17 16.01
N MET A 65 -16.16 -2.89 15.89
CA MET A 65 -16.51 -2.24 14.61
C MET A 65 -15.33 -2.25 13.62
N SER A 66 -14.09 -2.16 14.11
CA SER A 66 -12.90 -2.24 13.25
C SER A 66 -12.65 -3.63 12.66
N ARG A 67 -13.09 -4.72 13.30
CA ARG A 67 -12.95 -6.08 12.74
C ARG A 67 -13.85 -6.28 11.53
N LEU A 68 -15.11 -5.88 11.64
CA LEU A 68 -16.05 -5.99 10.52
C LEU A 68 -15.64 -5.04 9.37
N SER A 69 -15.21 -3.82 9.72
CA SER A 69 -14.64 -2.87 8.76
C SER A 69 -13.38 -3.42 8.07
N SER A 70 -12.49 -4.11 8.79
CA SER A 70 -11.29 -4.73 8.21
C SER A 70 -11.63 -5.88 7.27
N GLY A 71 -12.65 -6.70 7.62
CA GLY A 71 -13.16 -7.76 6.75
C GLY A 71 -13.78 -7.22 5.46
N ILE A 72 -14.61 -6.18 5.57
CA ILE A 72 -15.24 -5.50 4.42
C ILE A 72 -14.16 -4.86 3.54
N GLN A 73 -13.17 -4.18 4.14
CA GLN A 73 -12.06 -3.59 3.40
C GLN A 73 -11.27 -4.66 2.64
N PHE A 74 -11.01 -5.81 3.27
CA PHE A 74 -10.32 -6.93 2.63
C PHE A 74 -11.11 -7.50 1.43
N VAL A 75 -12.42 -7.70 1.60
CA VAL A 75 -13.30 -8.21 0.53
C VAL A 75 -13.38 -7.20 -0.61
N PHE A 76 -13.55 -5.92 -0.29
CA PHE A 76 -13.56 -4.84 -1.28
C PHE A 76 -12.24 -4.80 -2.06
N LEU A 77 -11.11 -4.82 -1.37
CA LEU A 77 -9.77 -4.79 -1.97
C LEU A 77 -9.53 -6.01 -2.86
N THR A 78 -9.94 -7.20 -2.42
CA THR A 78 -9.90 -8.43 -3.23
C THR A 78 -10.73 -8.28 -4.50
N GLY A 79 -11.94 -7.71 -4.39
CA GLY A 79 -12.81 -7.43 -5.53
C GLY A 79 -12.17 -6.44 -6.51
N VAL A 80 -11.62 -5.33 -6.01
CA VAL A 80 -10.92 -4.34 -6.84
C VAL A 80 -9.74 -4.96 -7.57
N LEU A 81 -8.83 -5.65 -6.86
CA LEU A 81 -7.66 -6.26 -7.51
C LEU A 81 -8.00 -7.39 -8.47
N SER A 82 -9.16 -8.05 -8.31
CA SER A 82 -9.66 -9.04 -9.27
C SER A 82 -10.26 -8.40 -10.52
N LEU A 83 -10.63 -7.13 -10.44
CA LEU A 83 -11.28 -6.38 -11.53
C LEU A 83 -10.30 -5.52 -12.33
N VAL A 84 -9.20 -5.10 -11.70
CA VAL A 84 -8.15 -4.31 -12.36
C VAL A 84 -7.50 -5.14 -13.45
N GLY A 85 -7.50 -4.63 -14.68
CA GLY A 85 -6.88 -5.27 -15.82
C GLY A 85 -5.36 -5.30 -15.73
N SER A 86 -4.75 -6.25 -16.44
CA SER A 86 -3.30 -6.46 -16.45
C SER A 86 -2.51 -5.22 -16.90
N ARG A 87 -3.04 -4.49 -17.89
CA ARG A 87 -2.47 -3.26 -18.44
C ARG A 87 -2.47 -2.12 -17.44
N VAL A 88 -3.62 -1.85 -16.81
CA VAL A 88 -3.76 -0.78 -15.81
C VAL A 88 -2.88 -1.09 -14.59
N SER A 89 -2.87 -2.34 -14.13
CA SER A 89 -1.98 -2.78 -13.04
C SER A 89 -0.49 -2.56 -13.39
N ALA A 90 -0.06 -2.90 -14.61
CA ALA A 90 1.33 -2.68 -15.05
C ALA A 90 1.71 -1.19 -15.08
N LEU A 91 0.81 -0.34 -15.58
CA LEU A 91 0.97 1.12 -15.57
C LEU A 91 1.14 1.68 -14.16
N ILE A 92 0.28 1.26 -13.22
CA ILE A 92 0.34 1.67 -11.82
C ILE A 92 1.67 1.28 -11.18
N VAL A 93 2.13 0.04 -11.42
CA VAL A 93 3.40 -0.48 -10.86
C VAL A 93 4.58 0.31 -11.40
N LEU A 94 4.60 0.58 -12.70
CA LEU A 94 5.68 1.30 -13.36
C LEU A 94 5.72 2.76 -12.91
N GLU A 95 4.57 3.42 -12.83
CA GLU A 95 4.42 4.79 -12.36
C GLU A 95 4.86 4.94 -10.90
N PHE A 96 4.47 4.00 -10.02
CA PHE A 96 4.91 3.99 -8.64
C PHE A 96 6.42 3.77 -8.51
N SER A 97 6.96 2.83 -9.28
CA SER A 97 8.38 2.49 -9.25
C SER A 97 9.25 3.63 -9.75
N LEU A 98 8.82 4.33 -10.81
CA LEU A 98 9.50 5.50 -11.34
C LEU A 98 9.55 6.61 -10.29
N ARG A 99 8.43 6.89 -9.61
CA ARG A 99 8.39 7.87 -8.51
C ARG A 99 9.34 7.48 -7.38
N ALA A 100 9.33 6.21 -6.97
CA ALA A 100 10.20 5.72 -5.91
C ALA A 100 11.68 5.88 -6.28
N PHE A 101 12.03 5.59 -7.54
CA PHE A 101 13.38 5.76 -8.07
C PHE A 101 13.81 7.23 -8.11
N LEU A 102 12.95 8.13 -8.62
CA LEU A 102 13.22 9.56 -8.65
C LEU A 102 13.36 10.16 -7.24
N ALA A 103 12.45 9.82 -6.34
CA ALA A 103 12.53 10.25 -4.94
C ALA A 103 13.83 9.77 -4.28
N SER A 104 14.26 8.54 -4.55
CA SER A 104 15.54 8.02 -4.07
C SER A 104 16.76 8.74 -4.66
N LEU A 105 16.67 9.21 -5.91
CA LEU A 105 17.75 9.93 -6.58
C LEU A 105 17.90 11.37 -6.05
N LEU A 106 16.77 12.04 -5.78
CA LEU A 106 16.72 13.44 -5.34
C LEU A 106 17.00 13.61 -3.85
N PHE A 107 16.43 12.77 -2.98
CA PHE A 107 16.59 12.91 -1.53
C PHE A 107 17.81 12.15 -0.98
N GLY A 108 18.60 11.51 -1.85
CA GLY A 108 19.72 10.66 -1.47
C GLY A 108 19.29 9.43 -0.68
N GLN A 109 20.16 8.44 -0.57
CA GLN A 109 19.91 7.21 0.21
C GLN A 109 20.04 7.46 1.73
N GLU A 110 19.48 8.55 2.24
CA GLU A 110 19.44 8.77 3.68
C GLU A 110 18.33 7.89 4.26
N ASN A 111 18.72 6.84 4.98
CA ASN A 111 17.82 5.84 5.58
C ASN A 111 17.04 6.44 6.77
N ARG A 112 16.26 7.48 6.52
CA ARG A 112 15.39 8.07 7.53
C ARG A 112 14.17 7.16 7.71
N PRO A 113 13.85 6.75 8.96
CA PRO A 113 12.71 5.87 9.23
C PRO A 113 11.39 6.51 8.79
N GLU A 114 11.27 7.84 8.91
CA GLU A 114 10.10 8.62 8.48
C GLU A 114 9.83 8.52 6.97
N VAL A 115 10.87 8.65 6.15
CA VAL A 115 10.77 8.55 4.68
C VAL A 115 10.44 7.11 4.28
N THR A 116 11.07 6.13 4.94
CA THR A 116 10.78 4.70 4.71
C THR A 116 9.34 4.37 5.08
N GLN A 117 8.83 4.92 6.18
CA GLN A 117 7.46 4.73 6.63
C GLN A 117 6.45 5.37 5.67
N GLN A 118 6.69 6.60 5.21
CA GLN A 118 5.83 7.25 4.21
C GLN A 118 5.77 6.44 2.91
N PHE A 119 6.93 5.95 2.43
CA PHE A 119 7.00 5.07 1.27
C PHE A 119 6.17 3.79 1.44
N LEU A 120 6.31 3.10 2.59
CA LEU A 120 5.57 1.87 2.89
C LEU A 120 4.06 2.10 3.02
N ILE A 121 3.64 3.28 3.48
CA ILE A 121 2.22 3.65 3.53
C ILE A 121 1.67 3.87 2.12
N GLN A 122 2.38 4.61 1.28
CA GLN A 122 1.94 4.93 -0.08
C GLN A 122 1.97 3.73 -1.02
N CYS A 123 2.88 2.78 -0.80
CA CYS A 123 3.04 1.64 -1.69
C CYS A 123 1.98 0.53 -1.51
N GLN A 124 1.10 0.62 -0.50
CA GLN A 124 0.22 -0.49 -0.12
C GLN A 124 -0.61 -1.01 -1.29
N PHE A 125 -1.41 -0.16 -1.94
CA PHE A 125 -2.23 -0.61 -3.05
C PHE A 125 -1.38 -1.02 -4.27
N SER A 126 -0.34 -0.23 -4.60
CA SER A 126 0.57 -0.53 -5.72
C SER A 126 1.33 -1.84 -5.53
N LEU A 127 1.61 -2.27 -4.29
CA LEU A 127 2.20 -3.56 -3.96
C LEU A 127 1.28 -4.72 -4.35
N GLY A 128 -0.02 -4.59 -4.08
CA GLY A 128 -0.99 -5.59 -4.50
C GLY A 128 -1.08 -5.72 -6.03
N CYS A 129 -1.03 -4.59 -6.75
CA CYS A 129 -0.91 -4.58 -8.21
C CYS A 129 0.39 -5.27 -8.69
N ALA A 130 1.52 -5.00 -8.02
CA ALA A 130 2.80 -5.63 -8.36
C ALA A 130 2.76 -7.15 -8.17
N LEU A 131 2.13 -7.64 -7.09
CA LEU A 131 1.91 -9.07 -6.85
C LEU A 131 1.02 -9.70 -7.93
N THR A 132 -0.10 -9.07 -8.26
CA THR A 132 -1.02 -9.55 -9.30
C THR A 132 -0.34 -9.61 -10.67
N CYS A 133 0.42 -8.57 -11.06
CA CYS A 133 1.22 -8.55 -12.29
C CYS A 133 2.27 -9.67 -12.30
N SER A 134 3.02 -9.81 -11.20
CA SER A 134 4.06 -10.84 -11.08
C SER A 134 3.49 -12.25 -11.21
N LEU A 135 2.35 -12.51 -10.58
CA LEU A 135 1.66 -13.80 -10.68
C LEU A 135 1.17 -14.07 -12.10
N GLN A 136 0.64 -13.05 -12.79
CA GLN A 136 0.22 -13.19 -14.18
C GLN A 136 1.38 -13.55 -15.09
N PHE A 137 2.52 -12.87 -14.94
CA PHE A 137 3.73 -13.16 -15.72
C PHE A 137 4.27 -14.56 -15.43
N LEU A 138 4.45 -14.91 -14.15
CA LEU A 138 5.00 -16.20 -13.73
C LEU A 138 4.11 -17.39 -14.13
N HIS A 139 2.79 -17.20 -14.16
CA HIS A 139 1.85 -18.28 -14.46
C HIS A 139 1.34 -18.29 -15.91
N GLY A 140 1.80 -17.37 -16.76
CA GLY A 140 1.36 -17.27 -18.16
C GLY A 140 1.63 -18.52 -19.01
N GLY A 141 2.53 -19.42 -18.59
CA GLY A 141 2.90 -20.64 -19.30
C GLY A 141 2.55 -21.96 -18.61
N ALA A 142 1.86 -21.95 -17.47
CA ALA A 142 1.61 -23.17 -16.68
C ALA A 142 0.29 -23.88 -17.05
N THR A 143 0.35 -25.20 -17.31
CA THR A 143 -0.81 -26.03 -17.67
C THR A 143 -1.85 -26.16 -16.53
N HIS A 144 -1.41 -26.13 -15.26
CA HIS A 144 -2.28 -26.19 -14.07
C HIS A 144 -2.25 -24.90 -13.23
N ARG A 145 -2.39 -23.76 -13.91
CA ARG A 145 -2.34 -22.41 -13.32
C ARG A 145 -3.25 -22.19 -12.10
N TRP A 146 -4.41 -22.82 -12.04
CA TRP A 146 -5.35 -22.62 -10.93
C TRP A 146 -4.89 -23.30 -9.62
N LEU A 147 -4.25 -24.48 -9.70
CA LEU A 147 -3.75 -25.20 -8.51
C LEU A 147 -2.60 -24.45 -7.84
N SER A 148 -1.66 -23.97 -8.64
CA SER A 148 -0.54 -23.19 -8.12
C SER A 148 -1.01 -21.86 -7.52
N LEU A 149 -1.99 -21.20 -8.12
CA LEU A 149 -2.61 -20.01 -7.55
C LEU A 149 -3.42 -20.32 -6.29
N LEU A 150 -4.06 -21.50 -6.18
CA LEU A 150 -4.78 -21.91 -4.99
C LEU A 150 -3.80 -22.13 -3.84
N LEU A 151 -2.69 -22.82 -4.11
CA LEU A 151 -1.60 -23.01 -3.13
C LEU A 151 -1.01 -21.67 -2.70
N ALA A 152 -0.69 -20.79 -3.66
CA ALA A 152 -0.18 -19.45 -3.39
C ALA A 152 -1.19 -18.62 -2.58
N GLY A 153 -2.48 -18.70 -2.91
CA GLY A 153 -3.58 -18.09 -2.18
C GLY A 153 -3.69 -18.59 -0.75
N GLY A 154 -3.62 -19.91 -0.55
CA GLY A 154 -3.65 -20.53 0.79
C GLY A 154 -2.46 -20.11 1.65
N LEU A 155 -1.25 -20.11 1.09
CA LEU A 155 -0.04 -19.64 1.78
C LEU A 155 -0.12 -18.13 2.10
N SER A 156 -0.60 -17.32 1.17
CA SER A 156 -0.76 -15.88 1.36
C SER A 156 -1.81 -15.56 2.42
N TRP A 157 -2.92 -16.29 2.42
CA TRP A 157 -3.95 -16.19 3.45
C TRP A 157 -3.43 -16.61 4.82
N PHE A 158 -2.67 -17.70 4.88
CA PHE A 158 -2.03 -18.16 6.10
C PHE A 158 -1.06 -17.11 6.65
N LEU A 159 -0.17 -16.57 5.82
CA LEU A 159 0.76 -15.50 6.21
C LEU A 159 0.02 -14.26 6.71
N SER A 160 -1.01 -13.83 5.99
CA SER A 160 -1.86 -12.70 6.40
C SER A 160 -2.53 -12.93 7.75
N SER A 161 -3.07 -14.13 7.98
CA SER A 161 -3.64 -14.55 9.27
C SER A 161 -2.61 -14.51 10.40
N GLN A 162 -1.38 -14.98 10.15
CA GLN A 162 -0.29 -14.91 11.11
C GLN A 162 0.12 -13.46 11.41
N GLY A 163 0.16 -12.59 10.40
CA GLY A 163 0.41 -11.15 10.58
C GLY A 163 -0.67 -10.47 11.42
N TRP A 164 -1.95 -10.84 11.22
CA TRP A 164 -3.05 -10.35 12.04
C TRP A 164 -2.95 -10.83 13.50
N ARG A 165 -2.64 -12.12 13.70
CA ARG A 165 -2.44 -12.68 15.05
C ARG A 165 -1.28 -12.01 15.78
N LEU A 166 -0.18 -11.74 15.06
CA LEU A 166 0.96 -11.00 15.59
C LEU A 166 0.54 -9.60 16.03
N TRP A 167 -0.15 -8.84 15.17
CA TRP A 167 -0.68 -7.52 15.52
C TRP A 167 -1.61 -7.57 16.73
N ALA A 168 -2.55 -8.52 16.77
CA ALA A 168 -3.48 -8.67 17.88
C ALA A 168 -2.78 -9.05 19.21
N HIS A 169 -1.71 -9.84 19.14
CA HIS A 169 -0.89 -10.18 20.29
C HIS A 169 -0.10 -8.96 20.79
N VAL A 170 0.65 -8.31 19.90
CA VAL A 170 1.46 -7.13 20.22
C VAL A 170 0.59 -6.00 20.77
N GLY A 171 -0.51 -5.66 20.10
CA GLY A 171 -1.41 -4.59 20.53
C GLY A 171 -2.07 -4.80 21.89
N ARG A 172 -2.15 -6.04 22.39
CA ARG A 172 -2.74 -6.35 23.72
C ARG A 172 -1.70 -6.50 24.82
N PHE A 173 -0.57 -7.11 24.50
CA PHE A 173 0.31 -7.72 25.51
C PHE A 173 1.74 -7.16 25.49
N TYR A 174 2.11 -6.38 24.48
CA TYR A 174 3.46 -5.87 24.34
C TYR A 174 4.01 -5.12 25.57
N PRO A 175 3.30 -4.15 26.20
CA PRO A 175 3.87 -3.43 27.35
C PRO A 175 4.08 -4.33 28.57
N GLN A 176 3.21 -5.33 28.78
CA GLN A 176 3.31 -6.27 29.90
C GLN A 176 4.45 -7.28 29.67
N HIS A 177 4.53 -7.85 28.46
CA HIS A 177 5.51 -8.89 28.14
C HIS A 177 6.94 -8.33 27.94
N CYS A 178 7.11 -7.07 27.56
CA CYS A 178 8.44 -6.45 27.52
C CYS A 178 9.06 -6.28 28.92
N SER A 179 8.23 -6.10 29.94
CA SER A 179 8.68 -6.00 31.34
C SER A 179 9.07 -7.36 31.92
N GLN A 180 8.26 -8.38 31.67
CA GLN A 180 8.46 -9.72 32.24
C GLN A 180 9.37 -10.65 31.39
N ARG A 181 9.64 -10.33 30.12
CA ARG A 181 10.48 -11.13 29.18
C ARG A 181 10.00 -12.57 28.94
N ASP A 182 8.76 -12.89 29.26
CA ASP A 182 8.23 -14.27 29.22
C ASP A 182 7.72 -14.74 27.84
N CYS A 183 7.69 -13.87 26.82
CA CYS A 183 7.24 -14.26 25.47
C CYS A 183 8.36 -14.14 24.44
N GLY A 184 8.69 -15.27 23.80
CA GLY A 184 9.69 -15.33 22.73
C GLY A 184 9.38 -14.42 21.54
N VAL A 185 8.10 -14.25 21.18
CA VAL A 185 7.71 -13.37 20.06
C VAL A 185 8.00 -11.90 20.38
N CYS A 186 7.62 -11.44 21.57
CA CYS A 186 7.90 -10.07 22.02
C CYS A 186 9.41 -9.85 22.21
N LEU A 187 10.13 -10.86 22.71
CA LEU A 187 11.59 -10.81 22.87
C LEU A 187 12.30 -10.68 21.51
N ILE A 188 11.86 -11.45 20.50
CA ILE A 188 12.37 -11.34 19.12
C ILE A 188 12.05 -9.95 18.56
N LEU A 189 10.86 -9.41 18.79
CA LEU A 189 10.48 -8.06 18.36
C LEU A 189 11.34 -6.97 19.01
N VAL A 190 11.60 -7.07 20.31
CA VAL A 190 12.48 -6.14 21.03
C VAL A 190 13.91 -6.24 20.53
N SER A 191 14.41 -7.46 20.31
CA SER A 191 15.76 -7.71 19.80
C SER A 191 15.93 -7.28 18.34
N SER A 192 14.87 -7.34 17.54
CA SER A 192 14.92 -7.11 16.08
C SER A 192 14.25 -5.81 15.66
N GLY A 193 13.84 -4.95 16.61
CA GLY A 193 13.05 -3.75 16.33
C GLY A 193 13.70 -2.83 15.29
N ASP A 194 15.01 -2.60 15.44
CA ASP A 194 15.80 -1.76 14.52
C ASP A 194 15.96 -2.38 13.11
N ALA A 195 15.81 -3.70 12.98
CA ALA A 195 15.95 -4.42 11.71
C ALA A 195 14.60 -4.69 11.01
N LEU A 196 13.47 -4.51 11.69
CA LEU A 196 12.16 -4.90 11.18
C LEU A 196 11.70 -4.02 10.00
N LEU A 197 11.72 -2.70 10.17
CA LEU A 197 11.38 -1.72 9.13
C LEU A 197 12.27 -1.82 7.88
N PRO A 198 13.61 -1.90 7.98
CA PRO A 198 14.45 -2.07 6.79
C PRO A 198 14.26 -3.44 6.12
N THR A 199 13.95 -4.50 6.87
CA THR A 199 13.63 -5.81 6.28
C THR A 199 12.32 -5.75 5.49
N LEU A 200 11.30 -5.08 6.03
CA LEU A 200 10.04 -4.84 5.34
C LEU A 200 10.23 -4.04 4.06
N ARG A 201 11.03 -2.96 4.10
CA ARG A 201 11.42 -2.19 2.91
C ARG A 201 12.09 -3.06 1.87
N ARG A 202 13.05 -3.91 2.24
CA ARG A 202 13.72 -4.83 1.30
C ARG A 202 12.74 -5.79 0.64
N ALA A 203 11.81 -6.37 1.39
CA ALA A 203 10.78 -7.25 0.85
C ALA A 203 9.86 -6.54 -0.16
N VAL A 204 9.47 -5.30 0.13
CA VAL A 204 8.72 -4.45 -0.80
C VAL A 204 9.51 -4.17 -2.06
N VAL A 205 10.76 -3.74 -1.94
CA VAL A 205 11.64 -3.45 -3.08
C VAL A 205 11.77 -4.69 -3.97
N MET A 206 12.04 -5.86 -3.39
CA MET A 206 12.11 -7.12 -4.14
C MET A 206 10.81 -7.40 -4.91
N THR A 207 9.66 -7.22 -4.27
CA THR A 207 8.35 -7.41 -4.91
C THR A 207 8.15 -6.45 -6.08
N PHE A 208 8.53 -5.17 -5.92
CA PHE A 208 8.46 -4.19 -7.00
C PHE A 208 9.45 -4.49 -8.13
N THR A 209 10.66 -5.00 -7.84
CA THR A 209 11.61 -5.37 -8.91
C THR A 209 11.04 -6.49 -9.80
N VAL A 210 10.45 -7.52 -9.21
CA VAL A 210 9.76 -8.58 -9.98
C VAL A 210 8.54 -8.00 -10.69
N GLY A 211 7.80 -7.11 -10.04
CA GLY A 211 6.67 -6.39 -10.62
C GLY A 211 7.04 -5.55 -11.84
N ILE A 212 8.19 -4.87 -11.86
CA ILE A 212 8.69 -4.08 -13.01
C ILE A 212 9.00 -5.00 -14.19
N VAL A 213 9.67 -6.13 -13.94
CA VAL A 213 9.96 -7.12 -14.98
C VAL A 213 8.65 -7.66 -15.57
N ALA A 214 7.68 -8.02 -14.72
CA ALA A 214 6.37 -8.48 -15.16
C ALA A 214 5.58 -7.39 -15.91
N ALA A 215 5.58 -6.16 -15.41
CA ALA A 215 4.88 -5.02 -16.02
C ALA A 215 5.46 -4.69 -17.40
N THR A 216 6.79 -4.63 -17.53
CA THR A 216 7.46 -4.40 -18.81
C THR A 216 7.20 -5.53 -19.81
N ALA A 217 7.16 -6.78 -19.37
CA ALA A 217 6.79 -7.91 -20.23
C ALA A 217 5.32 -7.84 -20.70
N VAL A 218 4.38 -7.57 -19.80
CA VAL A 218 2.95 -7.38 -20.13
C VAL A 218 2.79 -6.22 -21.11
N MET A 219 3.48 -5.11 -20.87
CA MET A 219 3.46 -3.96 -21.76
C MET A 219 4.02 -4.32 -23.14
N ASN A 220 5.19 -4.97 -23.20
CA ASN A 220 5.84 -5.36 -24.45
C ASN A 220 4.96 -6.29 -25.31
N GLN A 221 4.29 -7.26 -24.70
CA GLN A 221 3.37 -8.16 -25.42
C GLN A 221 2.17 -7.42 -26.03
N HIS A 222 1.68 -6.39 -25.35
CA HIS A 222 0.58 -5.58 -25.84
C HIS A 222 0.98 -4.58 -26.95
N PHE A 223 2.26 -4.23 -27.07
CA PHE A 223 2.79 -3.35 -28.12
C PHE A 223 3.09 -4.05 -29.44
N LEU A 224 3.58 -5.29 -29.41
CA LEU A 224 3.92 -6.03 -30.63
C LEU A 224 2.72 -6.30 -31.57
N LEU A 225 1.49 -6.06 -31.10
CA LEU A 225 0.26 -6.28 -31.86
C LEU A 225 -0.40 -4.98 -32.38
N GLY A 226 0.10 -3.78 -32.05
CA GLY A 226 -0.54 -2.52 -32.44
C GLY A 226 0.43 -1.44 -32.89
N ALA A 227 0.32 -1.01 -34.15
CA ALA A 227 1.05 0.13 -34.74
C ALA A 227 0.58 1.51 -34.19
N GLU A 228 0.51 1.65 -32.86
CA GLU A 228 0.13 2.88 -32.15
C GLU A 228 1.26 3.39 -31.24
N ASP A 229 2.50 3.29 -31.73
CA ASP A 229 3.76 3.42 -30.99
C ASP A 229 4.02 4.76 -30.25
N LEU A 230 3.25 5.82 -30.48
CA LEU A 230 3.44 7.12 -29.81
C LEU A 230 2.44 7.44 -28.68
N LYS A 231 1.29 6.76 -28.61
CA LYS A 231 0.21 7.15 -27.69
C LYS A 231 0.44 6.70 -26.24
N PHE A 232 1.35 5.76 -26.00
CA PHE A 232 1.61 5.23 -24.66
C PHE A 232 2.87 5.80 -23.98
N TRP A 233 3.89 6.18 -24.76
CA TRP A 233 5.07 6.84 -24.21
C TRP A 233 4.74 8.19 -23.59
N THR A 234 3.69 8.86 -24.08
CA THR A 234 3.16 10.12 -23.56
C THR A 234 2.68 10.02 -22.11
N PRO A 235 1.87 9.02 -21.67
CA PRO A 235 1.55 8.85 -20.26
C PRO A 235 2.76 8.64 -19.34
N MET A 236 3.74 7.86 -19.79
CA MET A 236 4.97 7.63 -19.01
C MET A 236 5.86 8.88 -18.94
N THR A 237 6.00 9.61 -20.04
CA THR A 237 6.77 10.88 -20.05
C THR A 237 6.04 11.99 -19.32
N VAL A 238 4.72 12.08 -19.41
CA VAL A 238 3.92 13.07 -18.67
C VAL A 238 3.89 12.75 -17.18
N SER A 239 3.73 11.48 -16.78
CA SER A 239 3.85 11.10 -15.37
C SER A 239 5.25 11.37 -14.82
N TYR A 240 6.29 11.14 -15.63
CA TYR A 240 7.66 11.54 -15.30
C TYR A 240 7.79 13.06 -15.09
N ILE A 241 7.30 13.88 -16.03
CA ILE A 241 7.35 15.35 -15.94
C ILE A 241 6.56 15.84 -14.71
N LEU A 242 5.37 15.30 -14.45
CA LEU A 242 4.55 15.68 -13.30
C LEU A 242 5.17 15.28 -11.96
N VAL A 243 5.81 14.10 -11.89
CA VAL A 243 6.56 13.68 -10.71
C VAL A 243 7.77 14.59 -10.50
N LEU A 244 8.49 14.93 -11.57
CA LEU A 244 9.62 15.85 -11.53
C LEU A 244 9.19 17.24 -11.03
N LEU A 245 8.07 17.77 -11.54
CA LEU A 245 7.52 19.05 -11.12
C LEU A 245 7.11 19.05 -9.65
N ARG A 246 6.46 17.98 -9.16
CA ARG A 246 6.12 17.90 -7.73
C ARG A 246 7.35 17.79 -6.84
N LEU A 247 8.35 17.04 -7.26
CA LEU A 247 9.60 16.91 -6.50
C LEU A 247 10.37 18.24 -6.47
N LEU A 248 10.33 19.02 -7.55
CA LEU A 248 10.85 20.39 -7.60
C LEU A 248 10.04 21.35 -6.70
N GLU A 249 8.72 21.18 -6.64
CA GLU A 249 7.84 22.02 -5.82
C GLU A 249 7.95 21.71 -4.31
N ASP A 250 8.12 20.43 -3.95
CA ASP A 250 8.34 19.96 -2.57
C ASP A 250 9.69 20.39 -1.99
N GLU A 251 10.71 20.69 -2.82
CA GLU A 251 11.98 21.26 -2.34
C GLU A 251 11.79 22.66 -1.73
N LYS A 252 10.72 23.37 -2.15
CA LYS A 252 10.44 24.75 -1.74
C LYS A 252 9.51 24.88 -0.51
N SER A 253 8.89 23.81 -0.02
CA SER A 253 7.93 23.86 1.10
C SER A 253 7.91 22.59 1.97
N ARG A 254 7.89 22.73 3.30
CA ARG A 254 7.68 21.66 4.31
C ARG A 254 6.68 22.14 5.39
N PRO A 255 6.05 21.28 6.24
CA PRO A 255 5.88 19.82 6.22
C PRO A 255 4.42 19.32 6.36
N GLY A 256 4.19 18.01 6.13
CA GLY A 256 3.37 17.17 7.04
C GLY A 256 1.92 16.81 6.65
N GLY A 257 1.72 15.59 6.16
CA GLY A 257 0.45 14.82 6.25
C GLY A 257 -0.69 15.19 5.31
N GLN A 258 -1.02 16.48 5.18
CA GLN A 258 -2.06 16.96 4.25
C GLN A 258 -1.63 16.82 2.78
N VAL A 259 -0.32 16.90 2.54
CA VAL A 259 0.35 16.68 1.25
C VAL A 259 0.14 15.25 0.74
N MET A 260 -0.03 14.25 1.60
CA MET A 260 -0.10 12.85 1.17
C MET A 260 -1.38 12.53 0.40
N LEU A 261 -2.53 12.98 0.91
CA LEU A 261 -3.84 12.79 0.26
C LEU A 261 -3.96 13.67 -1.00
N GLN A 262 -3.45 14.90 -0.93
CA GLN A 262 -3.38 15.81 -2.06
C GLN A 262 -2.48 15.23 -3.17
N SER A 263 -1.37 14.58 -2.81
CA SER A 263 -0.49 13.91 -3.77
C SER A 263 -1.18 12.70 -4.42
N ALA A 264 -1.94 11.90 -3.67
CA ALA A 264 -2.68 10.77 -4.21
C ALA A 264 -3.81 11.23 -5.15
N GLY A 265 -4.53 12.31 -4.79
CA GLY A 265 -5.56 12.93 -5.64
C GLY A 265 -5.00 13.51 -6.94
N LEU A 266 -3.91 14.28 -6.86
CA LEU A 266 -3.22 14.79 -8.06
C LEU A 266 -2.63 13.64 -8.90
N ARG A 267 -2.24 12.52 -8.28
CA ARG A 267 -1.67 11.34 -8.93
C ARG A 267 -2.73 10.60 -9.74
N ALA A 268 -3.86 10.31 -9.11
CA ALA A 268 -5.01 9.72 -9.78
C ALA A 268 -5.57 10.67 -10.85
N GLY A 269 -5.63 11.98 -10.59
CA GLY A 269 -6.06 12.97 -11.58
C GLY A 269 -5.18 12.96 -12.84
N ALA A 270 -3.86 12.89 -12.68
CA ALA A 270 -2.93 12.79 -13.81
C ALA A 270 -3.11 11.48 -14.60
N LEU A 271 -3.23 10.33 -13.91
CA LEU A 271 -3.50 9.03 -14.53
C LEU A 271 -4.85 8.99 -15.24
N VAL A 272 -5.88 9.60 -14.66
CA VAL A 272 -7.22 9.71 -15.26
C VAL A 272 -7.17 10.57 -16.51
N VAL A 273 -6.56 11.75 -16.47
CA VAL A 273 -6.42 12.62 -17.66
C VAL A 273 -5.63 11.90 -18.75
N LEU A 274 -4.57 11.20 -18.40
CA LEU A 274 -3.76 10.43 -19.34
C LEU A 274 -4.52 9.25 -19.97
N LEU A 275 -5.33 8.54 -19.19
CA LEU A 275 -6.11 7.40 -19.68
C LEU A 275 -7.39 7.81 -20.40
N VAL A 276 -7.94 8.99 -20.10
CA VAL A 276 -9.00 9.62 -20.91
C VAL A 276 -8.45 10.07 -22.28
N MET A 277 -7.20 10.53 -22.34
CA MET A 277 -6.57 10.95 -23.59
C MET A 277 -6.13 9.79 -24.49
N VAL A 278 -5.88 8.60 -23.92
CA VAL A 278 -5.22 7.48 -24.62
C VAL A 278 -6.08 6.20 -24.67
N GLY A 279 -7.00 6.01 -23.72
CA GLY A 279 -7.60 4.71 -23.43
C GLY A 279 -9.10 4.58 -23.71
N SER A 280 -9.58 3.35 -23.59
CA SER A 280 -11.01 3.03 -23.62
C SER A 280 -11.68 3.47 -22.32
N TRP A 281 -12.98 3.79 -22.33
CA TRP A 281 -13.72 4.13 -21.10
C TRP A 281 -13.66 3.04 -20.01
N ALA A 282 -13.38 1.78 -20.39
CA ALA A 282 -13.15 0.68 -19.45
C ALA A 282 -11.89 0.91 -18.59
N ASP A 283 -10.81 1.41 -19.20
CA ASP A 283 -9.56 1.68 -18.50
C ASP A 283 -9.73 2.84 -17.49
N VAL A 284 -10.52 3.85 -17.85
CA VAL A 284 -10.86 4.98 -16.97
C VAL A 284 -11.61 4.51 -15.72
N MET A 285 -12.56 3.59 -15.87
CA MET A 285 -13.29 3.00 -14.73
C MET A 285 -12.38 2.18 -13.82
N GLN A 286 -11.41 1.47 -14.39
CA GLN A 286 -10.42 0.70 -13.61
C GLN A 286 -9.47 1.62 -12.82
N VAL A 287 -9.14 2.81 -13.35
CA VAL A 287 -8.34 3.82 -12.64
C VAL A 287 -9.11 4.47 -11.50
N LEU A 288 -10.40 4.72 -11.71
CA LEU A 288 -11.26 5.22 -10.63
C LEU A 288 -11.34 4.18 -9.49
N LEU A 289 -11.46 2.91 -9.85
CA LEU A 289 -11.45 1.80 -8.89
C LEU A 289 -10.11 1.67 -8.16
N PHE A 290 -9.00 1.89 -8.87
CA PHE A 290 -7.67 2.03 -8.28
C PHE A 290 -7.63 3.16 -7.23
N PHE A 291 -8.17 4.34 -7.56
CA PHE A 291 -8.17 5.48 -6.64
C PHE A 291 -9.01 5.20 -5.38
N LEU A 292 -10.15 4.54 -5.53
CA LEU A 292 -10.95 4.04 -4.41
C LEU A 292 -10.15 3.07 -3.54
N GLY A 293 -9.44 2.12 -4.15
CA GLY A 293 -8.59 1.16 -3.45
C GLY A 293 -7.42 1.82 -2.71
N GLU A 294 -6.73 2.77 -3.34
CA GLU A 294 -5.63 3.54 -2.73
C GLU A 294 -6.16 4.38 -1.56
N SER A 295 -7.28 5.07 -1.72
CA SER A 295 -7.93 5.86 -0.67
C SER A 295 -8.30 5.01 0.55
N LEU A 296 -8.85 3.82 0.33
CA LEU A 296 -9.21 2.87 1.40
C LEU A 296 -7.98 2.32 2.13
N CYS A 297 -6.83 2.18 1.47
CA CYS A 297 -5.58 1.78 2.13
C CYS A 297 -4.96 2.95 2.93
N LEU A 298 -5.02 4.17 2.38
CA LEU A 298 -4.45 5.37 2.99
C LEU A 298 -5.21 5.83 4.24
N LEU A 299 -6.55 5.82 4.22
CA LEU A 299 -7.39 6.31 5.33
C LEU A 299 -7.03 5.69 6.71
N PRO A 300 -6.92 4.35 6.85
CA PRO A 300 -6.56 3.73 8.13
C PRO A 300 -5.10 3.90 8.53
N SER A 301 -4.20 4.10 7.56
CA SER A 301 -2.78 4.28 7.83
C SER A 301 -2.44 5.72 8.25
N LEU A 302 -3.20 6.69 7.77
CA LEU A 302 -3.06 8.11 8.08
C LEU A 302 -3.61 8.45 9.47
N SER A 303 -4.71 7.80 9.88
CA SER A 303 -5.17 7.87 11.27
C SER A 303 -4.12 7.25 12.22
N LEU A 304 -3.52 6.14 11.79
CA LEU A 304 -2.27 5.53 12.27
C LEU A 304 -1.20 6.55 12.64
N LEU A 305 -0.72 7.20 11.58
CA LEU A 305 0.39 8.13 11.61
C LEU A 305 0.09 9.34 12.51
N ARG A 306 -1.14 9.87 12.42
CA ARG A 306 -1.57 11.04 13.19
C ARG A 306 -1.66 10.76 14.69
N SER A 307 -2.06 9.56 15.10
CA SER A 307 -2.10 9.19 16.52
C SER A 307 -0.72 8.91 17.13
N THR A 308 0.28 8.59 16.29
CA THR A 308 1.65 8.30 16.72
C THR A 308 2.61 9.49 16.57
N ALA A 309 2.17 10.57 15.93
CA ALA A 309 2.95 11.80 15.81
C ALA A 309 3.03 12.47 17.19
N PRO A 310 4.23 12.86 17.66
CA PRO A 310 4.36 13.64 18.87
C PRO A 310 3.54 14.93 18.74
N LEU A 311 2.73 15.24 19.75
CA LEU A 311 2.14 16.58 19.92
C LEU A 311 3.29 17.57 20.13
N GLU A 312 3.85 18.09 19.04
CA GLU A 312 4.63 19.33 19.11
C GLU A 312 3.66 20.48 19.40
N GLY A 313 3.62 20.90 20.67
CA GLY A 313 3.30 22.26 21.09
C GLY A 313 1.82 22.60 21.29
N HIS A 314 1.19 22.06 22.35
CA HIS A 314 0.20 22.87 23.08
C HIS A 314 0.95 23.62 24.18
N LYS A 315 1.32 24.87 23.89
CA LYS A 315 1.85 25.80 24.90
C LYS A 315 0.65 26.27 25.71
N ASP A 316 0.49 25.74 26.92
CA ASP A 316 -0.56 26.14 27.86
C ASP A 316 -0.59 27.67 28.04
N PRO A 317 -1.76 28.33 27.92
CA PRO A 317 -1.93 29.71 28.34
C PRO A 317 -2.51 29.72 29.76
N HIS A 318 -1.74 29.27 30.75
CA HIS A 318 -2.06 29.52 32.17
C HIS A 318 -0.91 30.25 32.84
N GLY A 319 -0.79 31.54 32.51
CA GLY A 319 -0.10 32.52 33.34
C GLY A 319 -1.09 33.07 34.36
N HIS A 320 -1.17 32.43 35.52
CA HIS A 320 -1.82 32.99 36.71
C HIS A 320 -0.96 34.17 37.18
N SER A 321 -1.46 35.41 37.04
CA SER A 321 -0.89 36.58 37.72
C SER A 321 -1.77 36.93 38.92
N SER A 322 -1.42 36.34 40.05
CA SER A 322 -1.74 36.77 41.43
C SER A 322 -0.39 36.69 42.15
N SER A 323 0.10 37.62 42.94
CA SER A 323 -0.25 38.96 43.38
C SER A 323 1.04 39.50 44.03
N GLU A 324 1.03 40.79 44.39
CA GLU A 324 1.93 41.47 45.35
C GLU A 324 3.28 41.98 44.85
#